data_AF-A0A662F4W8-F1
#
_entry.id   AF-A0A662F4W8-F1
#
_cell.length_a   1.000
_cell.length_b   1.000
_cell.length_c   1.000
_cell.angle_alpha   90.00
_cell.angle_beta   90.00
_cell.angle_gamma   90.00
#
_symmetry.space_group_name_H-M   'P 1'
#
loop_
_entity.id
_entity.type
_entity.pdbx_description
1 polymer ?
#
loop_
_entity_poly.entity_id
_entity_poly.type
_entity_poly.pdbx_seq_one_letter_code
_entity_poly.pdbx_strand_id
1 'polypeptide(L)' 'MMDKQLVDDFCTFVQIDSESGEEERFLEYLQDRFIKELEAECVRDSYGNLIARVPAKGSDKIEPILLGAHADTVKPGKG' A
#
# COMPACT_ATOMS: atom_id res chain seq x y z
N MET A 1 -6.98 22.17 -6.64
CA MET A 1 -5.58 21.87 -7.01
C MET A 1 -5.30 20.47 -6.54
N MET A 2 -4.74 19.59 -7.38
CA MET A 2 -4.26 18.29 -6.91
C MET A 2 -3.17 18.51 -5.88
N ASP A 3 -3.17 17.74 -4.80
CA ASP A 3 -2.09 17.75 -3.83
C ASP A 3 -0.80 17.27 -4.51
N LYS A 4 0.27 18.07 -4.44
CA LYS A 4 1.56 17.72 -5.06
C LYS A 4 2.13 16.42 -4.48
N GLN A 5 1.95 16.21 -3.17
CA GLN A 5 2.44 15.01 -2.50
C GLN A 5 1.73 13.76 -3.03
N LEU A 6 0.42 13.85 -3.28
CA LEU A 6 -0.33 12.73 -3.85
C LEU A 6 0.18 12.36 -5.25
N VAL A 7 0.49 13.36 -6.08
CA VAL A 7 1.03 13.13 -7.42
C VAL A 7 2.43 12.54 -7.35
N ASP A 8 3.30 13.07 -6.49
CA ASP A 8 4.67 12.60 -6.31
C ASP A 8 4.70 11.15 -5.78
N ASP A 9 3.82 10.81 -4.84
CA ASP A 9 3.65 9.45 -4.32
C ASP A 9 3.15 8.50 -5.42
N PHE A 10 2.12 8.89 -6.17
CA PHE A 10 1.64 8.09 -7.29
C PHE A 10 2.74 7.85 -8.34
N CYS A 11 3.48 8.89 -8.72
CA CYS A 11 4.60 8.79 -9.65
C CYS A 11 5.73 7.88 -9.12
N THR A 12 5.93 7.84 -7.81
CA THR A 12 6.89 6.91 -7.18
C THR A 12 6.38 5.47 -7.26
N PHE A 13 5.10 5.23 -7.01
CA PHE A 13 4.52 3.87 -7.01
C PHE A 13 4.55 3.24 -8.40
N VAL A 14 4.21 4.00 -9.45
CA VAL A 14 4.18 3.47 -10.83
C VAL A 14 5.57 3.13 -11.40
N GLN A 15 6.65 3.54 -10.74
CA GLN A 15 8.03 3.18 -11.11
C GLN A 15 8.49 1.86 -10.48
N ILE A 16 7.64 1.22 -9.68
CA ILE A 16 7.92 -0.06 -9.03
C ILE A 16 7.15 -1.12 -9.78
N ASP A 17 7.88 -2.07 -10.39
CA ASP A 17 7.26 -3.17 -11.12
C ASP A 17 6.31 -3.96 -10.20
N SER A 18 5.10 -4.21 -10.68
CA SER A 18 4.08 -4.99 -9.97
C SER A 18 3.16 -5.73 -10.94
N GLU A 19 3.67 -6.25 -12.05
CA GLU A 19 2.85 -7.04 -12.98
C GLU A 19 2.14 -8.19 -12.24
N SER A 20 0.90 -8.50 -12.64
CA SER A 20 0.09 -9.55 -12.00
C SER A 20 0.85 -10.88 -11.83
N GLY A 21 0.98 -11.31 -10.58
CA GLY A 21 1.78 -12.46 -10.13
C GLY A 21 3.23 -12.15 -9.71
N GLU A 22 3.68 -10.90 -9.82
CA GLU A 22 5.04 -10.43 -9.50
C GLU A 22 5.03 -9.14 -8.64
N GLU A 23 4.06 -8.99 -7.75
CA GLU A 23 3.81 -7.75 -6.99
C GLU A 23 4.73 -7.56 -5.78
N GLU A 24 5.57 -8.56 -5.44
CA GLU A 24 6.27 -8.62 -4.15
C GLU A 24 7.08 -7.36 -3.84
N ARG A 25 7.84 -6.84 -4.81
CA ARG A 25 8.67 -5.64 -4.64
C ARG A 25 7.83 -4.41 -4.27
N PHE A 26 6.65 -4.26 -4.87
CA PHE A 26 5.75 -3.17 -4.56
C PHE A 26 5.09 -3.34 -3.19
N LEU A 27 4.72 -4.57 -2.83
CA LEU A 27 4.15 -4.87 -1.52
C LEU A 27 5.17 -4.71 -0.38
N GLU A 28 6.43 -5.07 -0.58
CA GLU A 28 7.53 -4.79 0.37
C GLU A 28 7.72 -3.29 0.58
N TYR A 29 7.74 -2.51 -0.50
CA TYR A 29 7.84 -1.05 -0.44
C TYR A 29 6.68 -0.43 0.35
N LEU A 30 5.44 -0.85 0.08
CA LEU A 30 4.25 -0.37 0.80
C LEU A 30 4.28 -0.75 2.28
N GLN A 31 4.67 -1.98 2.59
CA GLN A 31 4.78 -2.46 3.97
C GLN A 31 5.74 -1.58 4.77
N ASP A 32 6.93 -1.31 4.23
CA ASP A 32 7.94 -0.45 4.82
C ASP A 32 7.43 0.98 5.05
N ARG A 33 6.73 1.53 4.06
CA ARG A 33 6.16 2.87 4.15
C ARG A 33 5.05 2.96 5.20
N PHE A 34 4.12 2.00 5.23
CA PHE A 34 3.05 1.97 6.22
C PHE A 34 3.57 1.82 7.64
N ILE A 35 4.61 1.02 7.86
CA ILE A 35 5.26 0.92 9.18
C ILE A 35 5.87 2.27 9.58
N LYS A 36 6.66 2.89 8.68
CA LYS A 36 7.41 4.12 8.98
C LYS A 36 6.53 5.37 9.13
N GLU A 37 5.48 5.50 8.34
CA GLU A 37 4.69 6.73 8.25
C GLU A 37 3.34 6.65 8.98
N LEU A 38 2.79 5.44 9.11
CA LEU A 38 1.47 5.23 9.72
C LEU A 38 1.52 4.46 11.04
N GLU A 39 2.69 3.98 11.47
CA GLU A 39 2.84 3.10 12.64
C GLU A 39 1.98 1.83 12.49
N ALA A 40 1.86 1.34 11.25
CA ALA A 40 1.00 0.20 10.95
C ALA A 40 1.60 -1.11 11.44
N GLU A 41 0.75 -1.99 11.99
CA GLU A 41 1.06 -3.41 12.15
C GLU A 41 0.71 -4.13 10.83
N CYS A 42 1.72 -4.62 10.13
CA CYS A 42 1.59 -5.24 8.82
C CYS A 42 1.74 -6.76 8.90
N VAL A 43 0.85 -7.49 8.21
CA VAL A 43 0.94 -8.95 8.04
C VAL A 43 0.70 -9.34 6.59
N ARG A 44 1.29 -10.46 6.18
CA ARG A 44 0.94 -11.13 4.92
C ARG A 44 0.01 -12.29 5.19
N ASP A 45 -1.08 -12.37 4.43
CA ASP A 45 -1.95 -13.54 4.47
C ASP A 45 -1.43 -14.69 3.59
N SER A 46 -2.13 -15.83 3.59
CA SER A 46 -1.74 -17.00 2.78
C SER A 46 -1.89 -16.80 1.27
N TYR A 47 -2.50 -15.71 0.83
CA TYR A 47 -2.68 -15.35 -0.58
C TYR A 47 -1.68 -14.28 -1.04
N GLY A 48 -0.81 -13.80 -0.14
CA GLY A 48 0.19 -12.77 -0.43
C GLY A 48 -0.30 -11.33 -0.21
N ASN A 49 -1.56 -11.14 0.20
CA ASN A 49 -2.10 -9.79 0.45
C ASN A 49 -1.37 -9.15 1.62
N LEU A 50 -1.04 -7.86 1.48
CA LEU A 50 -0.58 -7.02 2.58
C LEU A 50 -1.79 -6.47 3.34
N ILE A 51 -1.92 -6.84 4.61
CA ILE A 51 -2.92 -6.28 5.53
C ILE A 51 -2.19 -5.37 6.51
N ALA A 52 -2.53 -4.07 6.50
CA ALA A 52 -1.95 -3.06 7.38
C ALA A 52 -3.00 -2.53 8.35
N ARG A 53 -2.77 -2.71 9.65
CA ARG A 53 -3.60 -2.16 10.72
C ARG A 53 -2.96 -0.89 11.26
N VAL A 54 -3.62 0.25 11.02
CA VAL A 54 -3.19 1.55 11.51
C VAL A 54 -3.91 1.86 12.84
N PRO A 55 -3.22 2.32 13.90
CA PRO A 55 -3.87 2.71 15.14
C PRO A 55 -4.80 3.92 14.94
N ALA A 56 -5.83 4.04 15.78
CA ALA A 56 -6.75 5.16 15.72
C ALA A 56 -6.02 6.49 15.98
N LYS A 57 -6.20 7.47 15.10
CA LYS A 57 -5.62 8.82 15.23
C LYS A 57 -6.69 9.81 15.65
N GLY A 58 -6.72 10.17 16.93
CA GLY A 58 -7.64 11.18 17.48
C GLY A 58 -9.13 10.78 17.42
N SER A 59 -9.42 9.48 17.58
CA SER A 59 -10.79 8.95 17.56
C SER A 59 -10.98 7.88 18.62
N ASP A 60 -12.11 7.94 19.33
CA ASP A 60 -12.52 6.95 20.34
C ASP A 60 -13.35 5.79 19.76
N LYS A 61 -13.63 5.82 18.44
CA LYS A 61 -14.32 4.72 17.75
C LYS A 61 -13.44 3.48 17.73
N ILE A 62 -14.02 2.35 18.10
CA ILE A 62 -13.34 1.04 18.18
C ILE A 62 -13.54 0.21 16.92
N GLU A 63 -14.62 0.47 16.16
CA GLU A 63 -14.92 -0.23 14.93
C GLU A 63 -14.01 0.26 13.79
N PRO A 64 -13.19 -0.62 13.19
CA PRO A 64 -12.34 -0.23 12.07
C PRO A 64 -13.15 -0.05 10.79
N ILE A 65 -12.65 0.79 9.90
CA ILE A 65 -13.01 0.76 8.48
C ILE A 65 -11.96 -0.03 7.71
N LEU A 66 -12.37 -0.69 6.62
CA LEU A 66 -11.46 -1.38 5.72
C LEU A 66 -11.38 -0.62 4.40
N LEU A 67 -10.16 -0.26 4.01
CA LEU A 67 -9.85 0.26 2.68
C LEU A 67 -9.14 -0.86 1.90
N GLY A 68 -9.51 -1.02 0.63
CA GLY A 68 -8.95 -2.06 -0.24
C GLY A 68 -8.54 -1.50 -1.59
N ALA A 69 -7.38 -1.94 -2.07
CA ALA A 69 -6.86 -1.69 -3.40
C ALA A 69 -6.08 -2.92 -3.87
N HIS A 70 -5.92 -3.09 -5.17
CA HIS A 70 -5.08 -4.13 -5.74
C HIS A 70 -3.68 -3.56 -6.05
N ALA A 71 -2.64 -4.36 -5.85
CA ALA A 71 -1.25 -3.95 -6.04
C ALA A 71 -0.74 -4.20 -7.47
N ASP A 72 -1.43 -5.07 -8.20
CA ASP A 72 -0.99 -5.56 -9.48
C ASP A 72 -1.28 -4.61 -10.63
N THR A 73 -0.44 -4.71 -11.66
CA THR A 73 -0.59 -4.01 -12.93
C THR A 73 -0.86 -5.01 -14.06
N VAL A 74 -1.53 -4.52 -15.10
CA VAL A 74 -1.71 -5.26 -16.35
C VAL A 74 -0.45 -5.24 -17.19
N LYS A 75 -0.29 -6.20 -18.10
CA LYS A 75 0.82 -6.21 -19.06
C LYS A 75 0.66 -5.08 -20.09
N PRO A 76 1.72 -4.32 -20.42
CA PRO A 76 3.07 -4.38 -19.85
C PRO A 76 3.14 -3.70 -18.47
N GLY A 77 3.63 -4.41 -17.45
CA GLY A 77 3.72 -3.92 -16.06
C GLY A 77 5.15 -3.80 -15.53
N LYS A 78 6.14 -3.80 -16.44
CA LYS A 78 7.57 -3.76 -16.12
C LYS A 78 8.27 -2.69 -16.96
N GLY A 79 9.03 -1.80 -16.33
CA GLY A 79 9.79 -0.75 -17.05
C GLY A 79 10.02 0.54 -16.27
#